data_AF-A0AAP5H391-F1
#
_entry.id   AF-A0AAP5H391-F1
#
_cell.length_a   1.000
_cell.length_b   1.000
_cell.length_c   1.000
_cell.angle_alpha   90.00
_cell.angle_beta   90.00
_cell.angle_gamma   90.00
#
_symmetry.space_group_name_H-M   'P 1'
#
loop_
_entity.id
_entity.type
_entity.pdbx_description
1 polymer ?
#
loop_
_entity_poly.entity_id
_entity_poly.type
_entity_poly.pdbx_seq_one_letter_code
_entity_poly.pdbx_strand_id
1 'polypeptide(L)'
;MLEAQNWRGDATLIMHYEDIRKLPDYCAADFLHTLFHDALQHLENGTNDKQEFLLILSELTDRQAMTYELLEKELRDNIDQVLRKLWNTDSYDEVDIMLSLVVNLGLKGCFSQVQNSLHQDNKIDPAIRSEIEETIAEVGEHIANPLHSLERYR
;
A
#
# COMPACT_ATOMS: atom_id res chain seq x y z
N MET A 1 -4.53 26.99 28.70
CA MET A 1 -3.14 26.53 28.55
C MET A 1 -3.14 25.06 28.88
N LEU A 2 -3.21 24.21 27.87
CA LEU A 2 -3.15 22.75 28.03
C LEU A 2 -1.67 22.36 28.00
N GLU A 3 -1.25 21.64 29.04
CA GLU A 3 0.13 21.22 29.28
C GLU A 3 0.55 20.20 28.24
N ALA A 4 1.69 20.47 27.59
CA ALA A 4 2.39 19.54 26.72
C ALA A 4 2.90 18.36 27.58
N GLN A 5 2.35 17.16 27.34
CA GLN A 5 2.83 15.94 27.96
C GLN A 5 4.15 15.49 27.34
N ASN A 6 5.10 15.21 28.24
CA ASN A 6 6.44 14.69 28.00
C ASN A 6 6.43 13.42 27.13
N TRP A 7 7.02 13.51 25.93
CA TRP A 7 7.35 12.36 25.09
C TRP A 7 8.83 12.02 25.23
N ARG A 8 9.19 11.17 26.19
CA ARG A 8 10.48 10.45 26.19
C ARG A 8 10.37 9.09 26.89
N GLY A 9 10.59 8.03 26.10
CA GLY A 9 11.23 6.79 26.55
C GLY A 9 10.33 5.55 26.69
N ASP A 10 10.54 4.60 25.76
CA ASP A 10 10.31 3.16 25.93
C ASP A 10 8.87 2.62 25.97
N ALA A 11 8.19 2.75 24.83
CA ALA A 11 7.31 1.76 24.24
C ALA A 11 7.21 2.12 22.75
N THR A 12 7.57 1.23 21.83
CA THR A 12 7.23 1.42 20.42
C THR A 12 5.71 1.44 20.35
N LEU A 13 5.10 2.63 20.30
CA LEU A 13 3.66 2.79 20.25
C LEU A 13 3.18 1.99 19.04
N ILE A 14 2.35 0.97 19.27
CA ILE A 14 1.85 0.14 18.17
C ILE A 14 1.06 1.04 17.24
N MET A 15 1.40 1.01 15.95
CA MET A 15 0.67 1.73 14.92
C MET A 15 -0.63 0.99 14.62
N HIS A 16 -1.77 1.60 14.94
CA HIS A 16 -3.09 1.00 14.73
C HIS A 16 -3.83 1.64 13.55
N TYR A 17 -4.49 0.82 12.74
CA TYR A 17 -5.35 1.24 11.64
C TYR A 17 -6.36 2.31 12.06
N GLU A 18 -7.01 2.14 13.22
CA GLU A 18 -8.00 3.09 13.72
C GLU A 18 -7.44 4.48 14.03
N ASP A 19 -6.13 4.62 14.23
CA ASP A 19 -5.50 5.93 14.43
C ASP A 19 -5.14 6.56 13.08
N ILE A 20 -4.67 5.75 12.12
CA ILE A 20 -4.34 6.19 10.76
C ILE A 20 -5.59 6.64 10.01
N ARG A 21 -6.69 5.90 10.12
CA ARG A 21 -7.97 6.23 9.47
C ARG A 21 -8.54 7.59 9.92
N LYS A 22 -8.17 8.07 11.11
CA LYS A 22 -8.62 9.36 11.65
C LYS A 22 -7.77 10.54 11.19
N LEU A 23 -6.66 10.30 10.50
CA LEU A 23 -5.85 11.37 9.93
C LEU A 23 -6.66 12.15 8.89
N PRO A 24 -6.39 13.45 8.69
CA PRO A 24 -7.02 14.22 7.63
C PRO A 24 -6.70 13.62 6.24
N ASP A 25 -7.56 13.87 5.26
CA ASP A 25 -7.36 13.40 3.87
C ASP A 25 -6.07 13.93 3.24
N TYR A 26 -5.68 15.16 3.62
CA TYR A 26 -4.41 15.75 3.21
C TYR A 26 -3.41 15.73 4.35
N CYS A 27 -2.27 15.09 4.09
CA CYS A 27 -1.08 15.09 4.93
C CYS A 27 0.13 15.53 4.11
N ALA A 28 1.14 16.10 4.76
CA ALA A 28 2.41 16.41 4.10
C ALA A 28 3.14 15.12 3.68
N ALA A 29 3.80 15.12 2.52
CA ALA A 29 4.50 13.95 1.99
C ALA A 29 5.54 13.38 2.96
N ASP A 30 6.39 14.22 3.56
CA ASP A 30 7.41 13.79 4.53
C ASP A 30 6.79 13.10 5.77
N PHE A 31 5.60 13.53 6.19
CA PHE A 31 4.88 12.89 7.29
C PHE A 31 4.36 11.51 6.86
N LEU A 32 3.77 11.39 5.67
CA LEU A 32 3.34 10.10 5.13
C LEU A 32 4.51 9.13 4.95
N HIS A 33 5.67 9.61 4.47
CA HIS A 33 6.88 8.79 4.33
C HIS A 33 7.31 8.18 5.66
N THR A 34 7.24 8.96 6.75
CA THR A 34 7.52 8.46 8.10
C THR A 34 6.54 7.35 8.48
N LEU A 35 5.25 7.54 8.25
CA LEU A 35 4.22 6.54 8.57
C LEU A 35 4.36 5.27 7.74
N PHE A 36 4.72 5.35 6.45
CA PHE A 36 5.01 4.16 5.64
C PHE A 36 6.21 3.39 6.19
N HIS A 37 7.27 4.07 6.61
CA HIS A 37 8.41 3.42 7.26
C HIS A 37 8.02 2.74 8.57
N ASP A 38 7.24 3.42 9.41
CA ASP A 38 6.76 2.87 10.67
C ASP A 38 5.89 1.62 10.42
N ALA A 39 4.99 1.65 9.44
CA ALA A 39 4.16 0.51 9.07
C ALA A 39 5.00 -0.72 8.67
N LEU A 40 6.07 -0.51 7.87
CA LEU A 40 7.00 -1.58 7.50
C LEU A 40 7.74 -2.14 8.73
N GLN A 41 8.21 -1.29 9.63
CA GLN A 41 8.88 -1.71 10.86
C GLN A 41 7.93 -2.48 11.79
N HIS A 42 6.68 -2.06 11.90
CA HIS A 42 5.68 -2.73 12.73
C HIS A 42 5.31 -4.12 12.22
N LEU A 43 5.28 -4.32 10.89
CA LEU A 43 5.14 -5.64 10.29
C LEU A 43 6.40 -6.50 10.53
N GLU A 44 7.60 -5.95 10.29
CA GLU A 44 8.87 -6.67 10.45
C GLU A 44 9.09 -7.14 11.89
N ASN A 45 8.75 -6.29 12.86
CA ASN A 45 8.84 -6.61 14.29
C ASN A 45 7.71 -7.52 14.78
N GLY A 46 6.73 -7.85 13.93
CA GLY A 46 5.57 -8.69 14.27
C GLY A 46 4.57 -8.03 15.22
N THR A 47 4.63 -6.71 15.40
CA THR A 47 3.65 -5.96 16.21
C THR A 47 2.32 -5.76 15.47
N ASN A 48 2.34 -5.74 14.14
CA ASN A 48 1.16 -5.77 13.31
C ASN A 48 1.13 -7.06 12.50
N ASP A 49 -0.04 -7.68 12.40
CA ASP A 49 -0.24 -8.78 11.47
C ASP A 49 -0.43 -8.26 10.03
N LYS A 50 -0.54 -9.20 9.09
CA LYS A 50 -0.75 -8.87 7.68
C LYS A 50 -1.99 -8.00 7.45
N GLN A 51 -3.11 -8.32 8.11
CA GLN A 51 -4.37 -7.62 7.84
C GLN A 51 -4.29 -6.17 8.33
N GLU A 52 -3.81 -5.96 9.55
CA GLU A 52 -3.62 -4.63 10.12
C GLU A 52 -2.65 -3.80 9.26
N PHE A 53 -1.56 -4.42 8.81
CA PHE A 53 -0.58 -3.79 7.91
C PHE A 53 -1.20 -3.35 6.57
N LEU A 54 -2.00 -4.21 5.93
CA LEU A 54 -2.64 -3.88 4.65
C LEU A 54 -3.66 -2.75 4.80
N LEU A 55 -4.46 -2.75 5.87
CA LEU A 55 -5.41 -1.68 6.15
C LEU A 55 -4.71 -0.34 6.40
N ILE A 56 -3.63 -0.34 7.18
CA ILE A 56 -2.79 0.85 7.38
C ILE A 56 -2.23 1.35 6.05
N LEU A 57 -1.64 0.47 5.23
CA LEU A 57 -1.09 0.86 3.94
C LEU A 57 -2.13 1.44 3.01
N SER A 58 -3.37 0.92 3.02
CA SER A 58 -4.47 1.45 2.20
C SER A 58 -4.76 2.90 2.55
N GLU A 59 -4.95 3.20 3.84
CA GLU A 59 -5.19 4.56 4.33
C GLU A 59 -4.04 5.53 4.02
N LEU A 60 -2.79 5.05 4.11
CA LEU A 60 -1.63 5.87 3.75
C LEU A 60 -1.55 6.10 2.24
N THR A 61 -1.93 5.11 1.43
CA THR A 61 -1.90 5.19 -0.04
C THR A 61 -2.94 6.19 -0.56
N ASP A 62 -4.15 6.19 0.01
CA ASP A 62 -5.18 7.18 -0.33
C ASP A 62 -4.69 8.60 -0.07
N ARG A 63 -4.05 8.83 1.08
CA ARG A 63 -3.46 10.13 1.43
C ARG A 63 -2.26 10.48 0.57
N GLN A 64 -1.44 9.50 0.19
CA GLN A 64 -0.33 9.70 -0.73
C GLN A 64 -0.82 10.17 -2.09
N ALA A 65 -1.92 9.61 -2.60
CA ALA A 65 -2.53 10.04 -3.87
C ALA A 65 -2.92 11.53 -3.84
N MET A 66 -3.37 12.03 -2.68
CA MET A 66 -3.73 13.44 -2.48
C MET A 66 -2.53 14.40 -2.49
N THR A 67 -1.30 13.90 -2.40
CA THR A 67 -0.09 14.73 -2.53
C THR A 67 0.25 15.03 -4.00
N TYR A 68 -0.26 14.24 -4.96
CA TYR A 68 0.19 14.26 -6.36
C TYR A 68 1.69 14.05 -6.56
N GLU A 69 2.34 13.43 -5.57
CA GLU A 69 3.75 13.09 -5.57
C GLU A 69 3.92 11.56 -5.50
N LEU A 70 5.00 11.06 -6.09
CA LEU A 70 5.39 9.67 -5.93
C LEU A 70 6.13 9.51 -4.62
N LEU A 71 5.92 8.38 -3.93
CA LEU A 71 6.84 7.96 -2.87
C LEU A 71 8.26 7.91 -3.41
N GLU A 72 9.21 8.23 -2.53
CA GLU A 72 10.62 8.07 -2.87
C GLU A 72 10.92 6.62 -3.28
N LYS A 73 11.85 6.48 -4.23
CA LYS A 73 12.09 5.20 -4.90
C LYS A 73 12.48 4.10 -3.92
N GLU A 74 13.30 4.40 -2.92
CA GLU A 74 13.77 3.41 -1.94
C GLU A 74 12.62 2.86 -1.09
N LEU A 75 11.82 3.74 -0.50
CA LEU A 75 10.62 3.35 0.25
C LEU A 75 9.64 2.55 -0.61
N ARG A 76 9.38 3.00 -1.85
CA ARG A 76 8.51 2.28 -2.79
C ARG A 76 9.03 0.89 -3.11
N ASP A 77 10.33 0.74 -3.37
CA ASP A 77 10.96 -0.56 -3.68
C ASP A 77 10.91 -1.50 -2.45
N ASN A 78 10.96 -0.97 -1.23
CA ASN A 78 10.81 -1.74 0.00
C ASN A 78 9.37 -2.24 0.18
N ILE A 79 8.38 -1.38 -0.05
CA ILE A 79 6.95 -1.76 -0.03
C ILE A 79 6.69 -2.85 -1.08
N ASP A 80 7.18 -2.68 -2.31
CA ASP A 80 7.06 -3.67 -3.39
C ASP A 80 7.62 -5.04 -2.93
N GLN A 81 8.84 -5.06 -2.40
CA GLN A 81 9.45 -6.29 -1.89
C GLN A 81 8.65 -6.98 -0.78
N VAL A 82 8.07 -6.22 0.14
CA VAL A 82 7.28 -6.75 1.24
C VAL A 82 5.95 -7.30 0.73
N LEU A 83 5.21 -6.53 -0.07
CA LEU A 83 3.92 -6.94 -0.61
C LEU A 83 4.04 -8.16 -1.53
N ARG A 84 5.13 -8.30 -2.29
CA ARG A 84 5.41 -9.53 -3.05
C ARG A 84 5.44 -10.79 -2.17
N LYS A 85 5.95 -10.70 -0.95
CA LYS A 85 6.00 -11.84 0.00
C LYS A 85 4.63 -12.17 0.60
N LEU A 86 3.73 -11.18 0.63
CA LEU A 86 2.40 -11.31 1.22
C LEU A 86 1.30 -11.69 0.21
N TRP A 87 1.60 -11.59 -1.08
CA TRP A 87 0.66 -11.89 -2.17
C TRP A 87 0.17 -13.34 -2.14
N ASN A 88 -1.14 -13.52 -2.22
CA ASN A 88 -1.83 -14.79 -2.43
C ASN A 88 -3.15 -14.52 -3.19
N THR A 89 -3.89 -15.56 -3.51
CA THR A 89 -5.22 -15.47 -4.16
C THR A 89 -6.28 -16.22 -3.35
N ASP A 90 -6.15 -16.22 -2.03
CA ASP A 90 -6.97 -17.02 -1.12
C ASP A 90 -8.23 -16.27 -0.66
N SER A 91 -8.21 -14.92 -0.73
CA SER A 91 -9.29 -14.04 -0.31
C SER A 91 -9.48 -12.91 -1.32
N TYR A 92 -10.73 -12.64 -1.72
CA TYR A 92 -11.05 -11.54 -2.61
C TYR A 92 -10.72 -10.19 -1.97
N ASP A 93 -11.12 -9.98 -0.71
CA ASP A 93 -10.88 -8.72 0.01
C ASP A 93 -9.39 -8.40 0.15
N GLU A 94 -8.54 -9.42 0.39
CA GLU A 94 -7.09 -9.21 0.44
C GLU A 94 -6.52 -8.87 -0.95
N VAL A 95 -7.01 -9.55 -2.00
CA VAL A 95 -6.57 -9.29 -3.38
C VAL A 95 -6.96 -7.88 -3.80
N ASP A 96 -8.18 -7.44 -3.53
CA ASP A 96 -8.68 -6.10 -3.86
C ASP A 96 -7.80 -5.00 -3.22
N ILE A 97 -7.55 -5.10 -1.91
CA ILE A 97 -6.64 -4.17 -1.22
C ILE A 97 -5.24 -4.20 -1.84
N MET A 98 -4.69 -5.39 -2.09
CA MET A 98 -3.35 -5.53 -2.68
C MET A 98 -3.26 -4.93 -4.08
N LEU A 99 -4.27 -5.13 -4.93
CA LEU A 99 -4.31 -4.55 -6.28
C LEU A 99 -4.36 -3.03 -6.21
N SER A 100 -5.21 -2.47 -5.34
CA SER A 100 -5.25 -1.03 -5.09
C SER A 100 -3.88 -0.47 -4.68
N LEU A 101 -3.20 -1.11 -3.73
CA LEU A 101 -1.85 -0.70 -3.30
C LEU A 101 -0.83 -0.77 -4.45
N VAL A 102 -0.86 -1.85 -5.23
CA VAL A 102 0.07 -2.07 -6.35
C VAL A 102 -0.08 -0.98 -7.39
N VAL A 103 -1.31 -0.66 -7.77
CA VAL A 103 -1.61 0.35 -8.79
C VAL A 103 -1.29 1.75 -8.31
N ASN A 104 -1.79 2.14 -7.14
CA ASN A 104 -1.68 3.51 -6.65
C ASN A 104 -0.25 3.89 -6.24
N LEU A 105 0.58 2.92 -5.81
CA LEU A 105 1.99 3.16 -5.50
C LEU A 105 2.94 2.86 -6.66
N GLY A 106 2.47 2.19 -7.72
CA GLY A 106 3.27 1.85 -8.90
C GLY A 106 4.31 0.76 -8.65
N LEU A 107 3.89 -0.32 -7.98
CA LEU A 107 4.75 -1.41 -7.51
C LEU A 107 4.99 -2.43 -8.62
N LYS A 108 5.99 -2.19 -9.46
CA LYS A 108 6.26 -2.97 -10.68
C LYS A 108 6.47 -4.46 -10.43
N GLY A 109 7.18 -4.82 -9.37
CA GLY A 109 7.48 -6.21 -9.08
C GLY A 109 6.25 -6.96 -8.59
N CYS A 110 5.46 -6.36 -7.70
CA CYS A 110 4.14 -6.87 -7.34
C CYS A 110 3.24 -7.02 -8.57
N PHE A 111 3.18 -6.02 -9.44
CA PHE A 111 2.37 -6.09 -10.65
C PHE A 111 2.79 -7.25 -11.57
N SER A 112 4.10 -7.48 -11.73
CA SER A 112 4.60 -8.65 -12.45
C SER A 112 4.19 -9.97 -11.78
N GLN A 113 4.17 -10.03 -10.44
CA GLN A 113 3.73 -11.21 -9.69
C GLN A 113 2.22 -11.44 -9.82
N VAL A 114 1.42 -10.38 -9.81
CA VAL A 114 -0.03 -10.40 -10.08
C VAL A 114 -0.28 -11.00 -11.47
N GLN A 115 0.39 -10.51 -12.51
CA GLN A 115 0.28 -11.06 -13.87
C GLN A 115 0.65 -12.54 -13.94
N ASN A 116 1.76 -12.92 -13.30
CA ASN A 116 2.22 -14.31 -13.28
C ASN A 116 1.26 -15.25 -12.53
N SER A 117 0.47 -14.74 -11.57
CA SER A 117 -0.48 -15.55 -10.82
C SER A 117 -1.57 -16.15 -11.72
N LEU A 118 -1.99 -15.43 -12.77
CA LEU A 118 -3.00 -15.91 -13.73
C LEU A 118 -2.60 -17.17 -14.49
N HIS A 119 -1.29 -17.45 -14.56
CA HIS A 119 -0.68 -18.56 -15.30
C HIS A 119 -0.30 -19.76 -14.43
N GLN A 120 -0.52 -19.70 -13.12
CA GLN A 120 -0.21 -20.81 -12.22
C GLN A 120 -1.26 -21.93 -12.32
N ASP A 121 -0.85 -23.18 -12.08
CA ASP A 121 -1.70 -24.37 -12.16
C ASP A 121 -2.76 -24.45 -11.03
N ASN A 122 -2.80 -23.47 -10.12
CA ASN A 122 -3.80 -23.37 -9.08
C ASN A 122 -5.13 -22.81 -9.65
N LYS A 123 -6.24 -23.38 -9.20
CA LYS A 123 -7.56 -22.87 -9.56
C LYS A 123 -7.85 -21.61 -8.74
N ILE A 124 -7.52 -20.45 -9.31
CA ILE A 124 -7.93 -19.13 -8.78
C ILE A 124 -9.45 -19.03 -8.84
N ASP A 125 -10.06 -18.45 -7.80
CA ASP A 125 -11.49 -18.14 -7.79
C ASP A 125 -11.85 -17.23 -8.99
N PRO A 126 -12.96 -17.50 -9.70
CA PRO A 126 -13.33 -16.70 -10.88
C PRO A 126 -13.47 -15.19 -10.62
N ALA A 127 -13.96 -14.78 -9.44
CA ALA A 127 -14.10 -13.37 -9.11
C ALA A 127 -12.73 -12.71 -8.91
N ILE A 128 -11.83 -13.38 -8.18
CA ILE A 128 -10.44 -12.93 -8.00
C ILE A 128 -9.72 -12.83 -9.36
N ARG A 129 -9.93 -13.82 -10.24
CA ARG A 129 -9.36 -13.78 -11.59
C ARG A 129 -9.86 -12.58 -12.39
N SER A 130 -11.18 -12.32 -12.37
CA SER A 130 -11.78 -11.17 -13.05
C SER A 130 -11.15 -9.86 -12.58
N GLU A 131 -11.05 -9.68 -11.26
CA GLU A 131 -10.48 -8.48 -10.65
C GLU A 131 -9.04 -8.23 -11.11
N ILE A 132 -8.21 -9.28 -11.13
CA ILE A 132 -6.83 -9.20 -11.60
C ILE A 132 -6.77 -8.84 -13.09
N GLU A 133 -7.59 -9.49 -13.92
CA GLU A 133 -7.63 -9.25 -15.37
C GLU A 133 -8.10 -7.83 -15.70
N GLU A 134 -9.13 -7.34 -15.00
CA GLU A 134 -9.64 -5.97 -15.11
C GLU A 134 -8.58 -4.95 -14.68
N THR A 135 -7.96 -5.13 -13.52
CA THR A 135 -6.87 -4.27 -13.04
C THR A 135 -5.72 -4.19 -14.04
N ILE A 136 -5.29 -5.33 -14.61
CA ILE A 136 -4.21 -5.35 -15.61
C ILE A 136 -4.61 -4.55 -16.86
N ALA A 137 -5.85 -4.70 -17.32
CA ALA A 137 -6.36 -3.98 -18.49
C ALA A 137 -6.44 -2.47 -18.27
N GLU A 138 -6.84 -2.03 -17.07
CA GLU A 138 -6.95 -0.62 -16.70
C GLU A 138 -5.57 0.06 -16.59
N VAL A 139 -4.59 -0.63 -16.00
CA VAL A 139 -3.23 -0.10 -15.81
C VAL A 139 -2.46 0.01 -17.13
N GLY A 140 -2.63 -0.97 -18.02
CA GLY A 140 -1.87 -1.06 -19.27
C GLY A 140 -0.36 -1.03 -19.06
N GLU A 141 0.35 -0.14 -19.76
CA GLU A 141 1.81 -0.01 -19.68
C GLU A 141 2.29 1.01 -18.63
N HIS A 142 1.38 1.57 -17.83
CA HIS A 142 1.63 2.77 -17.02
C HIS A 142 1.89 2.51 -15.54
N ILE A 143 2.08 1.25 -15.12
CA ILE A 143 2.33 0.90 -13.70
C ILE A 143 3.50 1.69 -13.07
N ALA A 144 4.49 2.10 -13.87
CA ALA A 144 5.61 2.90 -13.39
C ALA A 144 5.24 4.32 -12.93
N ASN A 145 4.09 4.81 -13.39
CA ASN A 145 3.62 6.18 -13.23
C ASN A 145 2.13 6.18 -12.86
N PRO A 146 1.79 5.96 -11.58
CA PRO A 146 0.41 6.01 -11.09
C PRO A 146 -0.32 7.33 -11.42
N LEU A 147 0.44 8.41 -11.65
CA LEU A 147 -0.09 9.73 -11.95
C LEU A 147 -0.25 9.99 -13.47
N HIS A 148 -0.02 9.00 -14.33
CA HIS A 148 -0.04 9.16 -15.78
C HIS A 148 -1.34 9.79 -16.30
N SER A 149 -2.49 9.40 -15.74
CA SER A 149 -3.80 9.95 -16.14
C SER A 149 -3.94 11.45 -15.86
N LEU A 150 -3.18 11.98 -14.90
CA LEU A 150 -3.19 13.38 -14.49
C LEU A 150 -2.22 14.24 -15.31
N GLU A 151 -1.27 13.65 -16.03
CA GLU A 151 -0.32 14.39 -16.87
C GLU A 151 -1.01 15.21 -17.95
N ARG A 152 -2.21 14.81 -18.38
CA ARG A 152 -3.05 15.56 -19.32
C ARG A 152 -3.51 16.94 -18.80
N TYR A 153 -3.34 17.20 -17.50
CA TYR A 153 -3.73 18.47 -16.84
C TYR A 153 -2.53 19.31 -16.40
N ARG A 154 -1.30 18.86 -16.65
CA ARG A 154 -0.07 19.62 -16.41
C ARG A 154 0.26 20.50 -17.62
#